data_AF-A0A0M2SMC1-F1
#
_entry.id   AF-A0A0M2SMC1-F1
#
_cell.length_a   1.000
_cell.length_b   1.000
_cell.length_c   1.000
_cell.angle_alpha   90.00
_cell.angle_beta   90.00
_cell.angle_gamma   90.00
#
_symmetry.space_group_name_H-M   'P 1'
#
loop_
_entity.id
_entity.type
_entity.pdbx_description
1 polymer ?
#
loop_
_entity_poly.entity_id
_entity_poly.type
_entity_poly.pdbx_seq_one_letter_code
_entity_poly.pdbx_strand_id
1 'polypeptide(L)'
;MAFFKYLFWDNRHMDLRYTENKYDAKPTITKVYEDGPEIDLEAVNKKYRNDLRDAQRSINGNRLIMLILYMAIVFLPAILISVFQNNVLLLGGIFVFTIFAYFVVEAINQVEINRLLYKMDQQLGEH
;
A
#
# COMPACT_ATOMS: atom_id res chain seq x y z
N MET A 1 1.35 -9.03 -16.44
CA MET A 1 0.00 -8.57 -16.88
C MET A 1 -0.94 -8.31 -15.71
N ALA A 2 -1.05 -9.20 -14.71
CA ALA A 2 -1.90 -8.95 -13.53
C ALA A 2 -1.51 -7.71 -12.70
N PHE A 3 -0.22 -7.41 -12.55
CA PHE A 3 0.25 -6.20 -11.82
C PHE A 3 -0.36 -4.92 -12.41
N PHE A 4 -0.15 -4.66 -13.71
CA PHE A 4 -0.69 -3.48 -14.39
C PHE A 4 -2.21 -3.45 -14.44
N LYS A 5 -2.87 -4.62 -14.53
CA LYS A 5 -4.34 -4.71 -14.45
C LYS A 5 -4.86 -4.04 -13.18
N TYR A 6 -4.27 -4.36 -12.02
CA TYR A 6 -4.71 -3.79 -10.75
C TYR A 6 -4.15 -2.39 -10.49
N LEU A 7 -2.94 -2.08 -10.97
CA LEU A 7 -2.35 -0.75 -10.81
C LEU A 7 -3.19 0.32 -11.51
N PHE A 8 -3.70 0.02 -12.71
CA PHE A 8 -4.50 0.94 -13.52
C PHE A 8 -6.01 0.65 -13.44
N TRP A 9 -6.46 -0.15 -12.47
CA TRP A 9 -7.88 -0.40 -12.31
C TRP A 9 -8.57 0.86 -11.76
N ASP A 10 -9.46 1.44 -12.56
CA ASP A 10 -10.27 2.59 -12.19
C ASP A 10 -11.43 2.12 -11.31
N ASN A 11 -11.49 2.63 -10.08
CA ASN A 11 -12.39 2.19 -9.03
C ASN A 11 -13.09 3.39 -8.35
N ARG A 12 -13.43 4.40 -9.16
CA ARG A 12 -14.03 5.67 -8.70
C ARG A 12 -15.31 5.51 -7.88
N HIS A 13 -16.01 4.38 -7.97
CA HIS A 13 -17.24 4.10 -7.24
C HIS A 13 -17.00 3.53 -5.84
N MET A 14 -15.81 3.00 -5.55
CA MET A 14 -15.49 2.47 -4.22
C MET A 14 -14.68 3.46 -3.37
N ASP A 15 -15.18 3.68 -2.16
CA ASP A 15 -14.58 4.50 -1.11
C ASP A 15 -14.44 3.62 0.14
N LEU A 16 -13.38 2.81 0.16
CA LEU A 16 -13.09 1.93 1.28
C LEU A 16 -12.58 2.75 2.47
N ARG A 17 -13.42 2.89 3.49
CA ARG A 17 -13.06 3.48 4.78
C ARG A 17 -13.12 2.43 5.86
N TYR A 18 -12.16 2.50 6.77
CA TYR A 18 -12.11 1.62 7.91
C TYR A 18 -11.53 2.35 9.12
N THR A 19 -11.93 1.92 10.31
CA THR A 19 -11.39 2.38 11.59
C THR A 19 -10.73 1.22 12.30
N GLU A 20 -9.60 1.46 12.96
CA GLU A 20 -9.03 0.48 13.89
C GLU A 20 -9.62 0.73 15.27
N ASN A 21 -10.14 -0.33 15.89
CA ASN A 21 -10.60 -0.24 17.26
C ASN A 21 -9.38 -0.28 18.21
N LYS A 22 -9.34 0.66 19.16
CA LYS A 22 -8.22 0.89 20.09
C LYS A 22 -7.89 -0.31 20.98
N TYR A 23 -8.84 -1.24 21.16
CA TYR A 23 -8.70 -2.35 22.10
C TYR A 23 -8.22 -3.67 21.46
N ASP A 24 -8.45 -3.87 20.17
CA ASP A 24 -8.14 -5.13 19.49
C ASP A 24 -7.29 -4.95 18.23
N ALA A 25 -7.00 -3.71 17.83
CA ALA A 25 -6.28 -3.35 16.60
C ALA A 25 -6.85 -4.05 15.36
N LYS A 26 -8.16 -4.36 15.39
CA LYS A 26 -8.83 -4.98 14.26
C LYS A 26 -9.44 -3.88 13.39
N PRO A 27 -9.13 -3.85 12.08
CA PRO A 27 -9.75 -2.90 11.20
C PRO A 27 -11.23 -3.26 11.05
N THR A 28 -12.09 -2.26 11.14
CA THR A 28 -13.53 -2.37 10.94
C THR A 28 -13.89 -1.48 9.77
N ILE A 29 -14.35 -2.08 8.68
CA ILE A 29 -14.82 -1.42 7.46
C ILE A 29 -16.08 -0.63 7.81
N THR A 30 -16.05 0.67 7.56
CA THR A 30 -17.14 1.63 7.85
C THR A 30 -17.81 2.13 6.59
N LYS A 31 -17.16 2.03 5.43
CA LYS A 31 -17.71 2.38 4.12
C LYS A 31 -16.99 1.57 3.03
N VAL A 32 -17.71 1.20 1.98
CA VAL A 32 -17.17 0.46 0.83
C VAL A 32 -17.40 1.21 -0.48
N TYR A 33 -18.60 1.74 -0.72
CA TYR A 33 -18.97 2.48 -1.93
C TYR A 33 -19.23 3.95 -1.61
N GLU A 34 -18.84 4.85 -2.53
CA GLU A 34 -19.04 6.29 -2.38
C GLU A 34 -20.54 6.65 -2.40
N ASP A 35 -21.23 6.15 -3.43
CA ASP A 35 -22.67 6.17 -3.66
C ASP A 35 -23.10 4.75 -4.10
N GLY A 36 -23.92 4.05 -3.31
CA GLY A 36 -24.31 2.67 -3.59
C GLY A 36 -25.41 2.14 -2.66
N PRO A 37 -25.96 0.94 -2.93
CA PRO A 37 -26.98 0.32 -2.09
C PRO A 37 -26.48 0.16 -0.64
N GLU A 38 -27.39 0.17 0.34
CA GLU A 38 -27.03 -0.17 1.73
C GLU A 38 -26.48 -1.59 1.78
N ILE A 39 -25.16 -1.71 1.98
CA ILE A 39 -24.49 -3.00 2.11
C ILE A 39 -24.45 -3.38 3.59
N ASP A 40 -24.70 -4.66 3.86
CA ASP A 40 -24.49 -5.24 5.17
C ASP A 40 -22.99 -5.19 5.56
N LEU A 41 -22.63 -4.13 6.27
CA LEU A 41 -21.28 -3.91 6.77
C LEU A 41 -20.84 -4.98 7.78
N GLU A 42 -21.77 -5.66 8.46
CA GLU A 42 -21.44 -6.72 9.40
C GLU A 42 -20.96 -7.97 8.64
N ALA A 43 -21.68 -8.35 7.57
CA ALA A 43 -21.26 -9.42 6.68
C ALA A 43 -19.93 -9.12 5.97
N VAL A 44 -19.74 -7.88 5.48
CA VAL A 44 -18.50 -7.42 4.87
C VAL A 44 -17.33 -7.50 5.86
N ASN A 45 -17.52 -7.02 7.08
CA ASN A 45 -16.50 -7.09 8.12
C ASN A 45 -16.15 -8.53 8.50
N LYS A 46 -17.14 -9.42 8.60
CA LYS A 46 -16.87 -10.84 8.91
C LYS A 46 -16.02 -11.51 7.84
N LYS A 47 -16.21 -11.15 6.57
CA LYS A 47 -15.54 -11.76 5.42
C LYS A 47 -14.17 -11.15 5.13
N TYR A 48 -14.08 -9.82 5.05
CA TYR A 48 -12.91 -9.12 4.51
C TYR A 48 -12.01 -8.47 5.55
N ARG A 49 -12.40 -8.44 6.83
CA ARG A 49 -11.56 -7.84 7.89
C ARG A 49 -10.17 -8.45 7.97
N ASN A 50 -10.07 -9.77 7.86
CA ASN A 50 -8.78 -10.44 7.91
C ASN A 50 -7.94 -10.11 6.67
N ASP A 51 -8.55 -10.14 5.49
CA ASP A 51 -7.88 -9.80 4.23
C ASP A 51 -7.38 -8.34 4.23
N LEU A 52 -8.18 -7.42 4.76
CA LEU A 52 -7.79 -6.01 4.90
C LEU A 52 -6.62 -5.84 5.88
N ARG A 53 -6.68 -6.52 7.03
CA ARG A 53 -5.58 -6.51 8.00
C ARG A 53 -4.29 -7.10 7.40
N ASP A 54 -4.42 -8.16 6.63
CA ASP A 54 -3.26 -8.82 6.02
C ASP A 54 -2.68 -7.98 4.88
N ALA A 55 -3.52 -7.31 4.08
CA ALA A 55 -3.10 -6.32 3.10
C ALA A 55 -2.38 -5.12 3.76
N GLN A 56 -2.92 -4.56 4.85
CA GLN A 56 -2.25 -3.50 5.61
C GLN A 56 -0.90 -3.95 6.18
N ARG A 57 -0.83 -5.15 6.74
CA ARG A 57 0.42 -5.73 7.24
C ARG A 57 1.44 -5.93 6.12
N SER A 58 0.99 -6.40 4.95
CA SER A 58 1.82 -6.53 3.75
C SER A 58 2.38 -5.17 3.32
N ILE A 59 1.53 -4.14 3.24
CA ILE A 59 1.93 -2.77 2.86
C ILE A 59 2.93 -2.18 3.86
N ASN A 60 2.65 -2.27 5.16
CA ASN A 60 3.54 -1.76 6.19
C ASN A 60 4.85 -2.56 6.24
N GLY A 61 4.79 -3.88 6.04
CA GLY A 61 5.95 -4.76 5.92
C GLY A 61 6.82 -4.39 4.72
N ASN A 62 6.22 -4.20 3.55
CA ASN A 62 6.92 -3.81 2.32
C ASN A 62 7.60 -2.44 2.48
N ARG A 63 6.92 -1.46 3.09
CA ARG A 63 7.50 -0.15 3.40
C ARG A 63 8.69 -0.27 4.35
N LEU A 64 8.57 -1.07 5.41
CA LEU A 64 9.65 -1.29 6.38
C LEU A 64 10.84 -2.02 5.76
N ILE A 65 10.60 -3.10 5.03
CA ILE A 65 11.65 -3.88 4.35
C ILE A 65 12.37 -2.99 3.34
N MET A 66 11.65 -2.21 2.55
CA MET A 66 12.30 -1.28 1.62
C MET A 66 13.13 -0.24 2.36
N LEU A 67 12.64 0.35 3.45
CA LEU A 67 13.43 1.29 4.24
C LEU A 67 14.73 0.66 4.73
N ILE A 68 14.67 -0.56 5.28
CA ILE A 68 15.84 -1.29 5.76
C ILE A 68 16.83 -1.57 4.61
N LEU A 69 16.34 -2.09 3.47
CA LEU A 69 17.17 -2.38 2.31
C LEU A 69 17.77 -1.11 1.70
N TYR A 70 16.99 -0.04 1.60
CA TYR A 70 17.44 1.26 1.12
C TYR A 70 18.55 1.80 2.02
N MET A 71 18.36 1.76 3.34
CA MET A 71 19.38 2.20 4.30
C MET A 71 20.67 1.38 4.15
N ALA A 72 20.56 0.05 4.11
CA ALA A 72 21.70 -0.86 4.09
C ALA A 72 22.48 -0.84 2.77
N ILE A 73 21.79 -0.82 1.62
CA ILE A 73 22.37 -1.08 0.30
C ILE A 73 22.59 0.21 -0.50
N VAL A 74 21.80 1.25 -0.23
CA VAL A 74 21.86 2.50 -1.01
C VAL A 74 22.44 3.62 -0.16
N PHE A 75 21.79 3.97 0.95
CA PHE A 75 22.12 5.16 1.72
C PHE A 75 23.44 5.06 2.49
N LEU A 76 23.71 3.95 3.18
CA LEU A 76 24.97 3.78 3.90
C LEU A 76 26.18 3.73 2.95
N PRO A 77 26.18 2.91 1.88
CA PRO A 77 27.30 2.88 0.93
C PRO A 77 27.51 4.22 0.24
N ALA A 78 26.41 4.90 -0.10
CA ALA A 78 26.42 6.24 -0.65
C ALA A 78 27.17 7.26 0.21
N ILE A 79 26.86 7.32 1.51
CA ILE A 79 27.52 8.23 2.45
C ILE A 79 29.02 7.91 2.49
N LEU A 80 29.37 6.63 2.62
CA LEU A 80 30.77 6.22 2.65
C LEU A 80 31.51 6.68 1.38
N ILE A 81 30.97 6.40 0.19
CA ILE A 81 31.58 6.81 -1.08
C ILE A 81 31.65 8.34 -1.18
N SER A 82 30.59 9.05 -0.80
CA SER A 82 30.56 10.51 -0.83
C SER A 82 31.65 11.12 0.04
N VAL A 83 31.92 10.54 1.22
CA VAL A 83 32.99 10.99 2.12
C VAL A 83 34.36 10.66 1.53
N PHE A 84 34.57 9.43 1.04
CA PHE A 84 35.85 9.01 0.46
C PHE A 84 36.22 9.79 -0.81
N GLN A 85 35.25 10.13 -1.65
CA GLN A 85 35.46 10.84 -2.90
C GLN A 85 35.27 12.36 -2.79
N ASN A 86 34.94 12.86 -1.59
CA ASN A 86 34.57 14.26 -1.34
C ASN A 86 33.55 14.80 -2.36
N ASN A 87 32.57 13.96 -2.73
CA ASN A 87 31.65 14.22 -3.83
C ASN A 87 30.21 14.38 -3.31
N VAL A 88 29.85 15.61 -2.95
CA VAL A 88 28.52 15.95 -2.40
C VAL A 88 27.41 15.82 -3.45
N LEU A 89 27.71 15.91 -4.75
CA LEU A 89 26.73 15.70 -5.83
C LEU A 89 26.13 14.28 -5.79
N LEU A 90 26.90 13.31 -5.31
CA LEU A 90 26.47 11.92 -5.18
C LEU A 90 25.25 11.84 -4.24
N LEU A 91 25.30 12.52 -3.09
CA LEU A 91 24.19 12.60 -2.13
C LEU A 91 22.92 13.19 -2.76
N GLY A 92 23.05 14.21 -3.61
CA GLY A 92 21.93 14.78 -4.36
C GLY A 92 21.28 13.77 -5.31
N GLY A 93 22.09 13.00 -6.05
CA GLY A 93 21.58 11.96 -6.96
C GLY A 93 20.86 10.83 -6.22
N ILE A 94 21.35 10.44 -5.06
CA ILE A 94 20.72 9.41 -4.22
C ILE A 94 19.39 9.90 -3.67
N PHE A 95 19.29 11.17 -3.28
CA PHE A 95 18.04 11.75 -2.82
C PHE A 95 16.95 11.64 -3.90
N VAL A 96 17.28 11.97 -5.15
CA VAL A 96 16.37 11.79 -6.29
C VAL A 96 16.01 10.32 -6.48
N PHE A 97 16.99 9.42 -6.42
CA PHE A 97 16.75 7.97 -6.53
C PHE A 97 15.79 7.44 -5.45
N THR A 98 15.88 7.94 -4.21
CA THR A 98 14.95 7.58 -3.12
C THR A 98 13.50 7.85 -3.48
N ILE A 99 13.24 8.99 -4.13
CA ILE A 99 11.90 9.37 -4.56
C ILE A 99 11.37 8.32 -5.54
N PHE A 100 12.17 7.92 -6.52
CA PHE A 100 11.80 6.86 -7.47
C PHE A 100 11.56 5.51 -6.78
N ALA A 101 12.46 5.09 -5.88
CA ALA A 101 12.32 3.84 -5.14
C ALA A 101 11.05 3.81 -4.28
N TYR A 102 10.72 4.95 -3.64
CA TYR A 102 9.48 5.12 -2.90
C TYR A 102 8.25 4.95 -3.80
N PHE A 103 8.23 5.59 -4.98
CA PHE A 103 7.13 5.44 -5.94
C PHE A 103 6.93 3.99 -6.40
N VAL A 104 8.01 3.24 -6.60
CA VAL A 104 7.93 1.82 -6.98
C VAL A 104 7.25 1.00 -5.89
N VAL A 105 7.64 1.21 -4.62
CA VAL A 105 6.99 0.52 -3.49
C VAL A 105 5.53 0.92 -3.37
N GLU A 106 5.23 2.20 -3.54
CA GLU A 106 3.85 2.66 -3.45
C GLU A 106 2.98 2.09 -4.57
N ALA A 107 3.51 1.92 -5.79
CA ALA A 107 2.82 1.22 -6.86
C ALA A 107 2.54 -0.26 -6.51
N ILE A 108 3.48 -0.94 -5.84
CA ILE A 108 3.26 -2.31 -5.36
C ILE A 108 2.18 -2.35 -4.29
N ASN A 109 2.22 -1.43 -3.32
CA ASN A 109 1.21 -1.32 -2.27
C ASN A 109 -0.17 -1.03 -2.85
N GLN A 110 -0.25 -0.14 -3.85
CA GLN A 110 -1.48 0.20 -4.54
C GLN A 110 -2.08 -1.02 -5.26
N VAL A 111 -1.24 -1.86 -5.88
CA VAL A 111 -1.70 -3.13 -6.48
C VAL A 111 -2.28 -4.07 -5.44
N GLU A 112 -1.69 -4.14 -4.25
CA GLU A 112 -2.19 -5.01 -3.17
C GLU A 112 -3.58 -4.55 -2.69
N ILE A 113 -3.77 -3.25 -2.46
CA ILE A 113 -5.07 -2.68 -2.11
C ILE A 113 -6.08 -2.89 -3.25
N ASN A 114 -5.70 -2.55 -4.48
CA ASN A 114 -6.60 -2.64 -5.63
C ASN A 114 -7.03 -4.08 -5.93
N ARG A 115 -6.19 -5.08 -5.63
CA ARG A 115 -6.59 -6.49 -5.69
C ARG A 115 -7.67 -6.83 -4.68
N LEU A 116 -7.54 -6.34 -3.45
CA LEU A 116 -8.54 -6.56 -2.41
C LEU A 116 -9.85 -5.89 -2.79
N LEU A 117 -9.78 -4.62 -3.20
CA LEU A 117 -10.93 -3.85 -3.66
C LEU A 117 -11.62 -4.52 -4.85
N TYR A 118 -10.87 -4.98 -5.85
CA TYR A 118 -11.43 -5.69 -7.01
C TYR A 118 -12.17 -6.97 -6.61
N LYS A 119 -11.64 -7.73 -5.64
CA LYS A 119 -12.32 -8.92 -5.10
C LYS A 119 -13.60 -8.56 -4.34
N MET A 120 -13.57 -7.48 -3.57
CA MET A 120 -14.76 -6.99 -2.88
C MET A 120 -15.84 -6.58 -3.87
N ASP A 121 -15.47 -5.82 -4.91
CA ASP A 121 -16.40 -5.32 -5.92
C ASP A 121 -17.06 -6.46 -6.71
N GLN A 122 -16.30 -7.46 -7.16
CA GLN A 122 -16.86 -8.62 -7.86
C GLN A 122 -17.86 -9.42 -7.02
N GLN A 123 -17.74 -9.41 -5.70
CA GLN A 123 -18.59 -10.21 -4.81
C GLN A 123 -19.74 -9.42 -4.20
N LEU A 124 -19.63 -8.10 -4.13
CA LEU A 124 -20.64 -7.21 -3.57
C LEU A 124 -21.48 -6.53 -4.65
N GLY A 125 -20.91 -6.30 -5.84
CA GLY A 125 -21.57 -5.70 -7.00
C GLY A 125 -22.33 -6.68 -7.90
N GLU A 126 -22.36 -7.98 -7.59
CA GLU A 126 -23.21 -8.98 -8.28
C GLU A 126 -24.66 -9.03 -7.74
N HIS A 127 -25.16 -7.92 -7.19
CA HIS A 127 -26.56 -7.74 -6.79
C HIS A 127 -27.19 -6.52 -7.46
#